data_AF-A0A9P1DTW8-F1
#
_entry.id   AF-A0A9P1DTW8-F1
#
_cell.length_a   1.000
_cell.length_b   1.000
_cell.length_c   1.000
_cell.angle_alpha   90.00
_cell.angle_beta   90.00
_cell.angle_gamma   90.00
#
_symmetry.space_group_name_H-M   'P 1'
#
loop_
_entity.id
_entity.type
_entity.pdbx_description
1 polymer ?
#
loop_
_entity_poly.entity_id
_entity_poly.type
_entity_poly.pdbx_seq_one_letter_code
_entity_poly.pdbx_strand_id
1 'polypeptide(L)'
;MPRPVAAATAAGHGVTLHGVAPSEEVSAVQQQRAEALFPNSFKVSGVKHVADNLLGSVLTSLPQWTLLLPKVQSLGLLLSTITWRERFVAVCMNDRTMKERNLILLWAGDHLGGLRWEAISNFCRMVLPLQNLLRTCWNTQRYLHASPDTDKPFLVEDGSRAHVQRISELMTSNYDWSTISLVALLSAECDLIGQWSEGCPCDSHQQAPTISKKRSGQEVTRGRNPQSSSCPFKCCRAPELATGKAMLMQSSYMGAHQNEFKKCLISAPAANRTEFIGAWERATSRLFGCLE
;
A
#
# COMPACT_ATOMS: atom_id res chain seq x y z
N MET A 1 -33.30 33.98 -50.06
CA MET A 1 -34.63 33.70 -49.46
C MET A 1 -34.65 32.27 -48.96
N PRO A 2 -34.21 31.99 -47.72
CA PRO A 2 -34.25 30.65 -47.13
C PRO A 2 -35.53 30.44 -46.31
N ARG A 3 -36.14 29.26 -46.43
CA ARG A 3 -37.16 28.75 -45.49
C ARG A 3 -36.46 27.91 -44.41
N PRO A 4 -36.87 28.01 -43.13
CA PRO A 4 -36.19 27.34 -42.03
C PRO A 4 -36.69 25.90 -41.85
N VAL A 5 -35.78 25.00 -41.49
CA VAL A 5 -36.10 23.64 -41.01
C VAL A 5 -36.15 23.67 -39.49
N ALA A 6 -37.26 23.17 -38.96
CA ALA A 6 -37.64 23.20 -37.55
C ALA A 6 -36.73 22.33 -36.67
N ALA A 7 -36.46 22.85 -35.48
CA ALA A 7 -35.80 22.17 -34.38
C ALA A 7 -36.73 21.12 -33.74
N ALA A 8 -36.21 19.91 -33.53
CA ALA A 8 -36.82 18.89 -32.68
C ALA A 8 -36.03 18.82 -31.36
N THR A 9 -36.64 19.35 -30.30
CA THR A 9 -36.20 19.25 -28.91
C THR A 9 -36.47 17.85 -28.36
N ALA A 10 -35.41 17.09 -28.08
CA ALA A 10 -35.48 15.89 -27.25
C ALA A 10 -35.19 16.26 -25.79
N ALA A 11 -36.24 16.29 -24.97
CA ALA A 11 -36.16 16.46 -23.53
C ALA A 11 -35.70 15.15 -22.87
N GLY A 12 -34.39 15.02 -22.64
CA GLY A 12 -33.80 13.98 -21.79
C GLY A 12 -33.74 14.48 -20.35
N HIS A 13 -34.52 13.85 -19.46
CA HIS A 13 -34.50 14.08 -18.01
C HIS A 13 -33.13 13.71 -17.44
N GLY A 14 -32.29 14.72 -17.17
CA GLY A 14 -31.11 14.57 -16.31
C GLY A 14 -31.55 14.55 -14.85
N VAL A 15 -31.58 13.35 -14.24
CA VAL A 15 -31.61 13.23 -12.79
C VAL A 15 -30.19 13.49 -12.29
N THR A 16 -29.91 14.74 -11.91
CA THR A 16 -28.69 15.12 -11.20
C THR A 16 -28.78 14.56 -9.78
N LEU A 17 -28.18 13.39 -9.55
CA LEU A 17 -27.88 12.94 -8.19
C LEU A 17 -26.76 13.84 -7.65
N HIS A 18 -27.15 14.89 -6.92
CA HIS A 18 -26.24 15.64 -6.05
C HIS A 18 -25.69 14.69 -4.98
N GLY A 19 -24.54 14.09 -5.26
CA GLY A 19 -23.68 13.53 -4.23
C GLY A 19 -23.16 14.69 -3.38
N VAL A 20 -23.85 14.98 -2.27
CA VAL A 20 -23.36 15.89 -1.24
C VAL A 20 -22.07 15.30 -0.68
N ALA A 21 -20.94 15.93 -1.00
CA ALA A 21 -19.66 15.61 -0.38
C ALA A 21 -19.75 15.88 1.13
N PRO A 22 -19.64 14.86 2.00
CA PRO A 22 -19.56 15.07 3.43
C PRO A 22 -18.08 15.02 3.81
N SER A 23 -17.36 16.15 3.78
CA SER A 23 -15.92 16.07 4.14
C SER A 23 -15.32 17.20 4.95
N GLU A 24 -15.78 18.46 4.86
CA GLU A 24 -15.07 19.56 5.55
C GLU A 24 -15.85 20.15 6.74
N GLU A 25 -17.12 20.53 6.58
CA GLU A 25 -17.92 21.10 7.68
C GLU A 25 -18.11 20.14 8.85
N VAL A 26 -18.33 18.85 8.57
CA VAL A 26 -18.50 17.82 9.60
C VAL A 26 -17.21 17.65 10.41
N SER A 27 -16.04 17.81 9.79
CA SER A 27 -14.75 17.73 10.46
C SER A 27 -14.50 18.93 11.36
N ALA A 28 -14.85 20.14 10.91
CA ALA A 28 -14.71 21.37 11.68
C ALA A 28 -15.58 21.36 12.95
N VAL A 29 -16.85 20.97 12.83
CA VAL A 29 -17.80 20.90 13.97
C VAL A 29 -17.36 19.84 15.00
N GLN A 30 -16.85 18.70 14.54
CA GLN A 30 -16.32 17.66 15.43
C GLN A 30 -15.06 18.12 16.17
N GLN A 31 -14.20 18.87 15.49
CA GLN A 31 -13.01 19.44 16.11
C GLN A 31 -13.35 20.51 17.16
N GLN A 32 -14.27 21.42 16.83
CA GLN A 32 -14.73 22.45 17.77
C GLN A 32 -15.39 21.85 19.02
N ARG A 33 -16.15 20.75 18.86
CA ARG A 33 -16.70 19.99 20.00
C ARG A 33 -15.61 19.30 20.83
N ALA A 34 -14.59 18.72 20.21
CA ALA A 34 -13.49 18.08 20.93
C ALA A 34 -12.69 19.10 21.76
N GLU A 35 -12.42 20.28 21.19
CA GLU A 35 -11.75 21.40 21.86
C GLU A 35 -12.59 21.93 23.05
N ALA A 36 -13.92 21.99 22.90
CA ALA A 36 -14.81 22.39 24.00
C ALA A 36 -14.90 21.35 25.13
N LEU A 37 -14.85 20.05 24.80
CA LEU A 37 -14.92 18.96 25.79
C LEU A 37 -13.60 18.72 26.52
N PHE A 38 -12.47 19.04 25.88
CA PHE A 38 -11.14 18.80 26.40
C PHE A 38 -10.24 20.04 26.25
N PRO A 39 -10.59 21.17 26.90
CA PRO A 39 -9.93 22.45 26.71
C PRO A 39 -8.44 22.45 27.12
N ASN A 40 -8.02 21.46 27.91
CA ASN A 40 -6.64 21.29 28.38
C ASN A 40 -5.93 20.09 27.71
N SER A 41 -6.52 19.47 26.70
CA SER A 41 -5.89 18.35 25.99
C SER A 41 -4.93 18.86 24.91
N PHE A 42 -3.74 18.26 24.85
CA PHE A 42 -2.84 18.44 23.73
C PHE A 42 -3.17 17.41 22.64
N LYS A 43 -3.73 17.88 21.53
CA LYS A 43 -3.92 17.05 20.34
C LYS A 43 -2.56 16.79 19.70
N VAL A 44 -2.06 15.55 19.82
CA VAL A 44 -0.86 15.12 19.09
C VAL A 44 -1.27 14.67 17.68
N SER A 45 -1.82 15.60 16.89
CA SER A 45 -2.06 15.34 15.46
C SER A 45 -0.75 15.44 14.71
N GLY A 46 -0.54 14.51 13.77
CA GLY A 46 0.62 14.56 12.87
C GLY A 46 1.68 13.50 13.12
N VAL A 47 1.57 12.65 14.16
CA VAL A 47 2.52 11.53 14.34
C VAL A 47 2.53 10.61 13.12
N LYS A 48 1.36 10.22 12.60
CA LYS A 48 1.27 9.48 11.33
C LYS A 48 1.95 10.23 10.18
N HIS A 49 1.70 11.54 10.06
CA HIS A 49 2.30 12.34 8.99
C HIS A 49 3.83 12.41 9.10
N VAL A 50 4.35 12.57 10.33
CA VAL A 50 5.80 12.52 10.61
C VAL A 50 6.35 11.14 10.26
N ALA A 51 5.68 10.06 10.63
CA ALA A 51 6.09 8.69 10.29
C ALA A 51 6.10 8.47 8.77
N ASP A 52 5.06 8.90 8.05
CA ASP A 52 4.98 8.79 6.59
C ASP A 52 6.09 9.61 5.89
N ASN A 53 6.41 10.81 6.40
CA ASN A 53 7.50 11.63 5.88
C ASN A 53 8.88 11.03 6.16
N LEU A 54 9.10 10.52 7.37
CA LEU A 54 10.34 9.83 7.73
C LEU A 54 10.53 8.56 6.90
N LEU A 55 9.46 7.78 6.71
CA LEU A 55 9.48 6.62 5.82
C LEU A 55 9.90 7.05 4.41
N GLY A 56 9.32 8.12 3.88
CA GLY A 56 9.72 8.65 2.58
C GLY A 56 11.19 9.04 2.48
N SER A 57 11.71 9.73 3.50
CA SER A 57 13.13 10.09 3.59
C SER A 57 14.05 8.87 3.67
N VAL A 58 13.64 7.86 4.43
CA VAL A 58 14.37 6.59 4.56
C VAL A 58 14.39 5.85 3.22
N LEU A 59 13.22 5.65 2.60
CA LEU A 59 13.12 4.90 1.35
C LEU A 59 13.87 5.58 0.21
N THR A 60 13.79 6.90 0.10
CA THR A 60 14.58 7.66 -0.89
C THR A 60 16.08 7.59 -0.67
N SER A 61 16.53 7.30 0.56
CA SER A 61 17.95 7.08 0.87
C SER A 61 18.44 5.65 0.63
N LEU A 62 17.55 4.71 0.29
CA LEU A 62 17.94 3.36 -0.09
C LEU A 62 18.57 3.40 -1.49
N PRO A 63 19.82 2.92 -1.68
CA PRO A 63 20.54 3.13 -2.94
C PRO A 63 19.81 2.57 -4.19
N GLN A 64 19.01 1.52 -4.02
CA GLN A 64 18.25 0.90 -5.11
C GLN A 64 16.85 1.43 -5.31
N TRP A 65 16.32 2.25 -4.40
CA TRP A 65 14.91 2.60 -4.45
C TRP A 65 14.51 3.28 -5.75
N THR A 66 15.35 4.20 -6.24
CA THR A 66 15.15 4.91 -7.51
C THR A 66 15.10 3.97 -8.71
N LEU A 67 15.89 2.90 -8.70
CA LEU A 67 15.93 1.90 -9.78
C LEU A 67 14.79 0.87 -9.66
N LEU A 68 14.39 0.57 -8.43
CA LEU A 68 13.33 -0.39 -8.11
C LEU A 68 11.94 0.19 -8.37
N LEU A 69 11.71 1.47 -8.07
CA LEU A 69 10.38 2.08 -8.10
C LEU A 69 9.69 1.93 -9.46
N PRO A 70 10.33 2.20 -10.63
CA PRO A 70 9.70 1.96 -11.93
C PRO A 70 9.33 0.49 -12.19
N LYS A 71 10.08 -0.45 -11.63
CA LYS A 71 9.78 -1.89 -11.72
C LYS A 71 8.56 -2.26 -10.87
N VAL A 72 8.50 -1.75 -9.65
CA VAL A 72 7.34 -1.90 -8.74
C VAL A 72 6.09 -1.28 -9.35
N GLN A 73 6.19 -0.09 -9.95
CA GLN A 73 5.07 0.53 -10.68
C GLN A 73 4.60 -0.32 -11.86
N SER A 74 5.53 -0.92 -12.61
CA SER A 74 5.20 -1.81 -13.74
C SER A 74 4.51 -3.09 -13.26
N LEU A 75 4.94 -3.66 -12.13
CA LEU A 75 4.25 -4.78 -11.50
C LEU A 75 2.87 -4.36 -10.96
N GLY A 76 2.75 -3.14 -10.43
CA GLY A 76 1.47 -2.55 -10.04
C GLY A 76 0.51 -2.41 -11.21
N LEU A 77 1.00 -1.97 -12.37
CA LEU A 77 0.22 -1.89 -13.61
C LEU A 77 -0.30 -3.28 -14.03
N LEU A 78 0.59 -4.30 -13.99
CA LEU A 78 0.24 -5.70 -14.30
C LEU A 78 -0.90 -6.21 -13.42
N LEU A 79 -0.83 -5.95 -12.10
CA LEU A 79 -1.77 -6.50 -11.12
C LEU A 79 -3.06 -5.69 -11.00
N SER A 80 -3.01 -4.37 -11.12
CA SER A 80 -4.19 -3.51 -10.95
C SER A 80 -5.04 -3.39 -12.22
N THR A 81 -4.44 -3.57 -13.41
CA THR A 81 -5.18 -3.41 -14.68
C THR A 81 -5.78 -4.75 -15.11
N ILE A 82 -7.11 -4.79 -15.23
CA ILE A 82 -7.87 -6.01 -15.57
C ILE A 82 -7.30 -6.70 -16.82
N THR A 83 -7.08 -5.96 -17.90
CA THR A 83 -6.60 -6.50 -19.19
C THR A 83 -5.20 -7.12 -19.10
N TRP A 84 -4.27 -6.46 -18.42
CA TRP A 84 -2.91 -6.96 -18.23
C TRP A 84 -2.88 -8.23 -17.39
N ARG A 85 -3.69 -8.24 -16.34
CA ARG A 85 -3.84 -9.33 -15.39
C ARG A 85 -4.48 -10.57 -16.02
N GLU A 86 -5.60 -10.40 -16.71
CA GLU A 86 -6.29 -11.48 -17.42
C GLU A 86 -5.39 -12.09 -18.49
N ARG A 87 -4.67 -11.24 -19.25
CA ARG A 87 -3.67 -11.73 -20.21
C ARG A 87 -2.60 -12.57 -19.52
N PHE A 88 -2.02 -12.09 -18.42
CA PHE A 88 -0.99 -12.84 -17.68
C PHE A 88 -1.50 -14.21 -17.24
N VAL A 89 -2.70 -14.25 -16.67
CA VAL A 89 -3.31 -15.50 -16.24
C VAL A 89 -3.57 -16.44 -17.42
N ALA A 90 -4.07 -15.91 -18.55
CA ALA A 90 -4.35 -16.70 -19.74
C ALA A 90 -3.09 -17.30 -20.39
N VAL A 91 -2.00 -16.52 -20.50
CA VAL A 91 -0.82 -16.91 -21.30
C VAL A 91 0.35 -17.46 -20.47
N CYS A 92 0.49 -17.03 -19.21
CA CYS A 92 1.60 -17.40 -18.34
C CYS A 92 1.21 -18.37 -17.22
N MET A 93 -0.09 -18.52 -16.92
CA MET A 93 -0.58 -19.39 -15.84
C MET A 93 -1.51 -20.51 -16.35
N ASN A 94 -1.39 -20.88 -17.63
CA ASN A 94 -2.26 -21.86 -18.29
C ASN A 94 -2.16 -23.29 -17.71
N ASP A 95 -1.09 -23.60 -16.98
CA ASP A 95 -0.82 -24.85 -16.29
C ASP A 95 -1.15 -24.81 -14.78
N ARG A 96 -1.47 -23.62 -14.25
CA ARG A 96 -1.78 -23.43 -12.82
C ARG A 96 -3.23 -23.72 -12.48
N THR A 97 -3.46 -24.04 -11.22
CA THR A 97 -4.81 -24.31 -10.69
C THR A 97 -5.66 -23.05 -10.70
N MET A 98 -6.99 -23.19 -10.82
CA MET A 98 -7.90 -22.03 -10.71
C MET A 98 -7.77 -21.29 -9.37
N LYS A 99 -7.42 -22.00 -8.29
CA LYS A 99 -7.14 -21.38 -6.99
C LYS A 99 -5.96 -20.40 -7.06
N GLU A 100 -4.85 -20.79 -7.68
CA GLU A 100 -3.68 -19.92 -7.87
C GLU A 100 -3.97 -18.78 -8.82
N ARG A 101 -4.68 -19.04 -9.94
CA ARG A 101 -5.12 -17.99 -10.87
C ARG A 101 -5.99 -16.95 -10.17
N ASN A 102 -6.90 -17.38 -9.29
CA ASN A 102 -7.77 -16.49 -8.53
C ASN A 102 -7.02 -15.59 -7.55
N LEU A 103 -5.84 -16.00 -7.03
CA LEU A 103 -5.00 -15.10 -6.23
C LEU A 103 -4.55 -13.88 -7.03
N ILE A 104 -4.35 -14.06 -8.34
CA ILE A 104 -4.01 -12.99 -9.25
C ILE A 104 -5.28 -12.27 -9.70
N LEU A 105 -6.25 -12.95 -10.31
CA LEU A 105 -7.48 -12.35 -10.88
C LEU A 105 -8.26 -11.49 -9.89
N LEU A 106 -8.32 -11.91 -8.63
CA LEU A 106 -9.02 -11.20 -7.54
C LEU A 106 -8.09 -10.24 -6.79
N TRP A 107 -6.98 -9.81 -7.41
CA TRP A 107 -6.10 -8.81 -6.84
C TRP A 107 -6.88 -7.54 -6.51
N ALA A 108 -6.90 -7.22 -5.21
CA ALA A 108 -7.58 -6.07 -4.62
C ALA A 108 -6.60 -5.06 -4.02
N GLY A 109 -5.32 -5.11 -4.42
CA GLY A 109 -4.31 -4.18 -3.92
C GLY A 109 -4.42 -2.81 -4.59
N ASP A 110 -4.04 -1.78 -3.83
CA ASP A 110 -4.09 -0.39 -4.26
C ASP A 110 -3.32 -0.16 -5.57
N HIS A 111 -3.87 0.72 -6.41
CA HIS A 111 -3.15 1.18 -7.60
C HIS A 111 -2.08 2.21 -7.21
N LEU A 112 -0.88 2.08 -7.76
CA LEU A 112 0.29 2.93 -7.44
C LEU A 112 0.28 4.31 -8.13
N GLY A 113 -0.87 4.80 -8.59
CA GLY A 113 -0.98 6.02 -9.41
C GLY A 113 -0.60 7.32 -8.69
N GLY A 114 -0.60 7.35 -7.35
CA GLY A 114 -0.35 8.56 -6.56
C GLY A 114 0.99 8.61 -5.81
N LEU A 115 1.85 7.60 -5.95
CA LEU A 115 3.13 7.45 -5.21
C LEU A 115 3.07 7.77 -3.70
N ARG A 116 1.89 7.65 -3.08
CA ARG A 116 1.75 7.81 -1.63
C ARG A 116 2.47 6.65 -0.95
N TRP A 117 3.26 6.95 0.08
CA TRP A 117 4.05 5.93 0.77
C TRP A 117 3.21 4.80 1.35
N GLU A 118 2.01 5.12 1.85
CA GLU A 118 1.04 4.12 2.30
C GLU A 118 0.63 3.15 1.18
N ALA A 119 0.37 3.65 -0.04
CA ALA A 119 0.02 2.81 -1.18
C ALA A 119 1.19 1.90 -1.59
N ILE A 120 2.41 2.43 -1.59
CA ILE A 120 3.63 1.67 -1.87
C ILE A 120 3.85 0.57 -0.82
N SER A 121 3.75 0.92 0.46
CA SER A 121 3.83 0.00 1.60
C SER A 121 2.81 -1.12 1.51
N ASN A 122 1.53 -0.77 1.29
CA ASN A 122 0.44 -1.72 1.13
C ASN A 122 0.72 -2.67 -0.04
N PHE A 123 1.11 -2.11 -1.19
CA PHE A 123 1.45 -2.90 -2.36
C PHE A 123 2.59 -3.88 -2.08
N CYS A 124 3.70 -3.43 -1.50
CA CYS A 124 4.84 -4.28 -1.16
C CYS A 124 4.43 -5.44 -0.24
N ARG A 125 3.64 -5.18 0.82
CA ARG A 125 3.15 -6.24 1.72
C ARG A 125 2.22 -7.24 1.03
N MET A 126 1.35 -6.76 0.14
CA MET A 126 0.40 -7.62 -0.57
C MET A 126 1.05 -8.45 -1.67
N VAL A 127 2.11 -7.95 -2.30
CA VAL A 127 2.76 -8.65 -3.42
C VAL A 127 3.77 -9.70 -2.95
N LEU A 128 4.37 -9.56 -1.76
CA LEU A 128 5.34 -10.51 -1.22
C LEU A 128 4.81 -11.96 -1.12
N PRO A 129 3.58 -12.21 -0.61
CA PRO A 129 3.00 -13.55 -0.64
C PRO A 129 2.84 -14.15 -2.04
N LEU A 130 2.76 -13.30 -3.08
CA LEU A 130 2.64 -13.71 -4.48
C LEU A 130 3.99 -13.90 -5.17
N GLN A 131 5.11 -13.54 -4.54
CA GLN A 131 6.44 -13.55 -5.14
C GLN A 131 6.75 -14.86 -5.86
N ASN A 132 6.61 -16.00 -5.17
CA ASN A 132 6.96 -17.29 -5.75
C ASN A 132 6.07 -17.64 -6.95
N LEU A 133 4.76 -17.40 -6.83
CA LEU A 133 3.81 -17.65 -7.91
C LEU A 133 4.11 -16.77 -9.13
N LEU A 134 4.32 -15.48 -8.93
CA LEU A 134 4.66 -14.52 -9.98
C LEU A 134 5.94 -14.92 -10.71
N ARG A 135 7.02 -15.21 -9.96
CA ARG A 135 8.33 -15.54 -10.54
C ARG A 135 8.33 -16.86 -11.29
N THR A 136 7.62 -17.88 -10.79
CA THR A 136 7.56 -19.19 -11.43
C THR A 136 6.63 -19.25 -12.65
N CYS A 137 5.64 -18.35 -12.74
CA CYS A 137 4.73 -18.30 -13.87
C CYS A 137 5.17 -17.31 -14.95
N TRP A 138 5.92 -16.26 -14.58
CA TRP A 138 6.29 -15.21 -15.52
C TRP A 138 7.16 -15.74 -16.67
N ASN A 139 6.70 -15.49 -17.90
CA ASN A 139 7.44 -15.80 -19.11
C ASN A 139 7.25 -14.66 -20.12
N THR A 140 8.29 -13.83 -20.30
CA THR A 140 8.30 -12.65 -21.17
C THR A 140 7.87 -12.99 -22.59
N GLN A 141 8.40 -14.07 -23.15
CA GLN A 141 8.17 -14.45 -24.55
C GLN A 141 6.72 -14.88 -24.76
N ARG A 142 6.18 -15.71 -23.86
CA ARG A 142 4.75 -16.08 -23.89
C ARG A 142 3.87 -14.85 -23.71
N TYR A 143 4.20 -13.95 -22.78
CA TYR A 143 3.38 -12.77 -22.54
C TYR A 143 3.31 -11.83 -23.76
N LEU A 144 4.43 -11.64 -24.47
CA LEU A 144 4.49 -10.77 -25.64
C LEU A 144 3.92 -11.41 -26.91
N HIS A 145 4.17 -12.70 -27.12
CA HIS A 145 3.92 -13.35 -28.42
C HIS A 145 2.75 -14.33 -28.44
N ALA A 146 2.28 -14.82 -27.29
CA ALA A 146 1.10 -15.69 -27.30
C ALA A 146 -0.15 -14.88 -27.64
N SER A 147 -0.91 -15.37 -28.62
CA SER A 147 -2.27 -14.92 -28.85
C SER A 147 -3.22 -15.89 -28.13
N PRO A 148 -3.91 -15.48 -27.06
CA PRO A 148 -4.93 -16.33 -26.43
C PRO A 148 -6.15 -16.51 -27.33
N ASP A 149 -6.41 -15.55 -28.23
CA ASP A 149 -7.42 -15.58 -29.29
C ASP A 149 -6.73 -15.29 -30.63
N THR A 150 -6.99 -16.07 -31.66
CA THR A 150 -6.46 -15.81 -33.02
C THR A 150 -6.99 -14.52 -33.64
N ASP A 151 -8.10 -14.00 -33.13
CA ASP A 151 -8.89 -12.96 -33.83
C ASP A 151 -8.64 -11.54 -33.33
N LYS A 152 -7.93 -11.35 -32.21
CA LYS A 152 -7.60 -10.02 -31.67
C LYS A 152 -6.16 -9.94 -31.21
N PRO A 153 -5.23 -9.41 -32.03
CA PRO A 153 -3.87 -9.17 -31.59
C PRO A 153 -3.90 -8.18 -30.42
N PHE A 154 -3.33 -8.58 -29.29
CA PHE A 154 -3.07 -7.66 -28.20
C PHE A 154 -2.00 -6.66 -28.67
N LEU A 155 -2.45 -5.48 -29.08
CA LEU A 155 -1.58 -4.39 -29.50
C LEU A 155 -0.83 -3.86 -28.28
N VAL A 156 0.35 -4.43 -28.04
CA VAL A 156 1.33 -3.89 -27.08
C VAL A 156 1.87 -2.60 -27.69
N GLU A 157 1.33 -1.45 -27.27
CA GLU A 157 1.94 -0.15 -27.57
C GLU A 157 3.41 -0.15 -27.10
N ASP A 158 4.30 0.60 -27.74
CA ASP A 158 5.73 0.59 -27.41
C ASP A 158 5.99 0.92 -25.93
N GLY A 159 5.17 1.79 -25.32
CA GLY A 159 5.21 2.07 -23.89
C GLY A 159 4.99 0.83 -23.01
N SER A 160 4.19 -0.12 -23.48
CA SER A 160 3.91 -1.38 -22.78
C SER A 160 5.11 -2.34 -22.79
N ARG A 161 5.98 -2.29 -23.83
CA ARG A 161 7.20 -3.13 -23.87
C ARG A 161 8.18 -2.78 -22.75
N ALA A 162 8.35 -1.49 -22.46
CA ALA A 162 9.21 -1.04 -21.37
C ALA A 162 8.72 -1.56 -20.01
N HIS A 163 7.40 -1.57 -19.77
CA HIS A 163 6.82 -2.15 -18.56
C HIS A 163 7.05 -3.66 -18.46
N VAL A 164 6.82 -4.40 -19.54
CA VAL A 164 7.07 -5.85 -19.59
C VAL A 164 8.53 -6.17 -19.28
N GLN A 165 9.48 -5.43 -19.86
CA GLN A 165 10.91 -5.60 -19.60
C GLN A 165 11.26 -5.37 -18.12
N ARG A 166 10.76 -4.30 -17.51
CA ARG A 166 10.96 -4.02 -16.08
C ARG A 166 10.38 -5.11 -15.17
N ILE A 167 9.22 -5.67 -15.54
CA ILE A 167 8.64 -6.80 -14.82
C ILE A 167 9.57 -8.02 -14.93
N SER A 168 10.08 -8.33 -16.12
CA SER A 168 11.02 -9.45 -16.31
C SER A 168 12.31 -9.32 -15.51
N GLU A 169 12.88 -8.11 -15.44
CA GLU A 169 14.03 -7.81 -14.58
C GLU A 169 13.68 -8.04 -13.09
N LEU A 170 12.52 -7.54 -12.66
CA LEU A 170 12.05 -7.74 -11.29
C LEU A 170 11.86 -9.23 -10.95
N MET A 171 11.30 -10.03 -11.86
CA MET A 171 11.04 -11.46 -11.63
C MET A 171 12.32 -12.29 -11.49
N THR A 172 13.46 -11.79 -11.96
CA THR A 172 14.75 -12.49 -11.90
C THR A 172 15.66 -11.96 -10.79
N SER A 173 15.45 -10.74 -10.32
CA SER A 173 16.32 -10.07 -9.34
C SER A 173 15.97 -10.41 -7.89
N ASN A 174 16.79 -11.25 -7.24
CA ASN A 174 16.68 -11.46 -5.79
C ASN A 174 16.92 -10.17 -4.99
N TYR A 175 17.76 -9.29 -5.52
CA TYR A 175 18.08 -8.01 -4.89
C TYR A 175 16.86 -7.08 -4.84
N ASP A 176 16.11 -6.99 -5.93
CA ASP A 176 14.88 -6.18 -6.01
C ASP A 176 13.83 -6.72 -5.03
N TRP A 177 13.61 -8.04 -5.00
CA TRP A 177 12.66 -8.65 -4.06
C TRP A 177 13.07 -8.50 -2.60
N SER A 178 14.35 -8.64 -2.26
CA SER A 178 14.84 -8.34 -0.90
C SER A 178 14.63 -6.87 -0.54
N THR A 179 14.76 -5.95 -1.50
CA THR A 179 14.48 -4.53 -1.29
C THR A 179 12.98 -4.27 -1.08
N ILE A 180 12.09 -4.93 -1.83
CA ILE A 180 10.63 -4.90 -1.60
C ILE A 180 10.31 -5.39 -0.18
N SER A 181 10.93 -6.47 0.27
CA SER A 181 10.76 -6.97 1.64
C SER A 181 11.22 -5.97 2.69
N LEU A 182 12.38 -5.33 2.48
CA LEU A 182 12.88 -4.28 3.37
C LEU A 182 11.89 -3.12 3.46
N VAL A 183 11.38 -2.64 2.32
CA VAL A 183 10.37 -1.57 2.26
C VAL A 183 9.12 -1.96 3.03
N ALA A 184 8.63 -3.18 2.85
CA ALA A 184 7.45 -3.69 3.55
C ALA A 184 7.64 -3.72 5.08
N LEU A 185 8.82 -4.16 5.55
CA LEU A 185 9.15 -4.20 6.98
C LEU A 185 9.25 -2.79 7.58
N LEU A 186 10.01 -1.89 6.96
CA LEU A 186 10.16 -0.51 7.44
C LEU A 186 8.81 0.23 7.47
N SER A 187 7.97 -0.02 6.48
CA SER A 187 6.66 0.60 6.42
C SER A 187 5.70 0.04 7.46
N ALA A 188 5.82 -1.24 7.82
CA ALA A 188 5.03 -1.85 8.88
C ALA A 188 5.29 -1.18 10.24
N GLU A 189 6.53 -0.75 10.50
CA GLU A 189 6.86 0.02 11.71
C GLU A 189 6.20 1.40 11.71
N CYS A 190 6.22 2.11 10.58
CA CYS A 190 5.61 3.43 10.45
C CYS A 190 4.09 3.36 10.62
N ASP A 191 3.48 2.33 10.02
CA ASP A 191 2.06 2.03 10.16
C ASP A 191 1.68 1.73 11.61
N LEU A 192 2.52 0.97 12.33
CA LEU A 192 2.29 0.64 13.72
C LEU A 192 2.26 1.89 14.59
N ILE A 193 3.24 2.79 14.44
CA ILE A 193 3.26 4.06 15.16
C ILE A 193 2.06 4.92 14.78
N GLY A 194 1.73 4.99 13.49
CA GLY A 194 0.55 5.72 13.01
C GLY A 194 -0.73 5.20 13.66
N GLN A 195 -0.98 3.88 13.59
CA GLN A 195 -2.13 3.22 14.19
C GLN A 195 -2.18 3.38 15.70
N TRP A 196 -1.04 3.25 16.38
CA TRP A 196 -0.93 3.49 17.81
C TRP A 196 -1.33 4.94 18.12
N SER A 197 -0.78 5.92 17.41
CA SER A 197 -1.03 7.34 17.64
C SER A 197 -2.50 7.72 17.39
N GLU A 198 -3.15 7.05 16.44
CA GLU A 198 -4.56 7.29 16.09
C GLU A 198 -5.55 6.43 16.90
N GLY A 199 -5.05 5.48 17.69
CA GLY A 199 -5.87 4.57 18.49
C GLY A 199 -6.44 5.21 19.77
N CYS A 200 -7.43 4.56 20.39
CA CYS A 200 -7.91 4.95 21.73
C CYS A 200 -7.03 4.32 22.82
N PRO A 201 -6.67 5.05 23.89
CA PRO A 201 -6.00 4.46 25.06
C PRO A 201 -6.96 3.72 26.00
N CYS A 202 -8.26 3.81 25.81
CA CYS A 202 -9.27 3.22 26.69
C CYS A 202 -9.32 1.68 26.60
N ASP A 203 -9.36 0.99 27.74
CA ASP A 203 -9.29 -0.47 27.83
C ASP A 203 -10.41 -1.19 27.06
N SER A 204 -11.60 -0.60 27.01
CA SER A 204 -12.74 -1.12 26.23
C SER A 204 -12.47 -1.17 24.71
N HIS A 205 -11.51 -0.38 24.21
CA HIS A 205 -11.08 -0.37 22.82
C HIS A 205 -9.63 -0.86 22.64
N GLN A 206 -8.93 -1.21 23.72
CA GLN A 206 -7.62 -1.88 23.66
C GLN A 206 -7.75 -3.39 23.36
N GLN A 207 -8.83 -3.83 22.70
CA GLN A 207 -8.81 -5.17 22.10
C GLN A 207 -7.51 -5.25 21.31
N ALA A 208 -6.65 -6.20 21.69
CA ALA A 208 -5.31 -6.32 21.16
C ALA A 208 -5.38 -6.09 19.65
N PRO A 209 -4.41 -5.39 19.04
CA PRO A 209 -4.27 -5.41 17.59
C PRO A 209 -4.06 -6.87 17.23
N THR A 210 -5.17 -7.60 17.07
CA THR A 210 -5.22 -8.80 16.30
C THR A 210 -4.68 -8.28 15.00
N ILE A 211 -3.44 -8.66 14.70
CA ILE A 211 -2.80 -8.52 13.40
C ILE A 211 -3.91 -8.99 12.48
N SER A 212 -4.67 -8.02 11.98
CA SER A 212 -5.91 -8.33 11.32
C SER A 212 -5.38 -9.05 10.12
N LYS A 213 -5.61 -10.36 10.09
CA LYS A 213 -5.53 -11.15 8.87
C LYS A 213 -6.56 -10.49 7.99
N LYS A 214 -6.20 -9.35 7.38
CA LYS A 214 -6.91 -8.70 6.29
C LYS A 214 -6.91 -9.79 5.25
N ARG A 215 -7.98 -10.60 5.26
CA ARG A 215 -8.28 -11.51 4.18
C ARG A 215 -8.27 -10.62 2.95
N SER A 216 -7.28 -10.84 2.12
CA SER A 216 -7.18 -10.27 0.79
C SER A 216 -8.54 -10.43 0.11
N GLY A 217 -9.18 -9.32 -0.27
CA GLY A 217 -10.34 -9.33 -1.15
C GLY A 217 -11.64 -8.75 -0.60
N GLN A 218 -11.75 -8.41 0.68
CA GLN A 218 -12.80 -7.48 1.10
C GLN A 218 -12.18 -6.11 1.28
N GLU A 219 -12.48 -5.23 0.32
CA GLU A 219 -12.63 -3.81 0.58
C GLU A 219 -13.41 -3.72 1.90
N VAL A 220 -12.69 -3.53 3.00
CA VAL A 220 -13.23 -2.73 4.08
C VAL A 220 -13.29 -1.35 3.46
N THR A 221 -14.32 -1.12 2.63
CA THR A 221 -15.04 0.14 2.74
C THR A 221 -15.11 0.33 4.25
N ARG A 222 -14.36 1.32 4.75
CA ARG A 222 -14.60 1.89 6.06
C ARG A 222 -16.01 2.45 5.98
N GLY A 223 -17.01 1.57 5.93
CA GLY A 223 -18.31 1.79 6.47
C GLY A 223 -18.00 2.06 7.91
N ARG A 224 -17.73 3.33 8.21
CA ARG A 224 -18.03 3.93 9.49
C ARG A 224 -19.38 3.34 9.82
N ASN A 225 -19.39 2.35 10.72
CA ASN A 225 -20.63 1.93 11.31
C ASN A 225 -21.18 3.24 11.90
N PRO A 226 -22.29 3.81 11.39
CA PRO A 226 -22.68 5.19 11.73
C PRO A 226 -22.96 5.36 13.22
N GLN A 227 -23.00 4.26 13.96
CA GLN A 227 -23.27 4.16 15.38
C GLN A 227 -22.05 3.82 16.25
N SER A 228 -20.85 3.64 15.70
CA SER A 228 -19.65 3.67 16.55
C SER A 228 -19.37 5.13 16.88
N SER A 229 -19.99 5.63 17.96
CA SER A 229 -19.64 6.93 18.54
C SER A 229 -18.12 6.95 18.69
N SER A 230 -17.45 7.86 17.97
CA SER A 230 -16.00 7.96 18.00
C SER A 230 -15.59 8.22 19.45
N CYS A 231 -14.85 7.30 20.06
CA CYS A 231 -14.43 7.46 21.44
C CYS A 231 -13.76 8.83 21.61
N PRO A 232 -14.17 9.65 22.59
CA PRO A 232 -13.63 10.99 22.76
C PRO A 232 -12.12 11.00 23.08
N PHE A 233 -11.56 9.87 23.53
CA PHE A 233 -10.14 9.69 23.79
C PHE A 233 -9.33 9.22 22.57
N LYS A 234 -9.95 9.11 21.38
CA LYS A 234 -9.21 8.74 20.17
C LYS A 234 -8.12 9.78 19.88
N CYS A 235 -6.91 9.32 19.58
CA CYS A 235 -5.71 10.14 19.39
C CYS A 235 -5.21 10.89 20.64
N CYS A 236 -5.80 10.67 21.82
CA CYS A 236 -5.41 11.34 23.06
C CYS A 236 -4.35 10.52 23.82
N ARG A 237 -3.17 10.31 23.19
CA ARG A 237 -2.07 9.48 23.74
C ARG A 237 -0.87 10.25 24.29
N ALA A 238 -1.06 11.53 24.62
CA ALA A 238 0.00 12.37 25.16
C ALA A 238 0.62 11.82 26.46
N PRO A 239 -0.15 11.27 27.43
CA PRO A 239 0.43 10.68 28.64
C PRO A 239 1.33 9.48 28.37
N GLU A 240 0.93 8.58 27.46
CA GLU A 240 1.73 7.41 27.05
C GLU A 240 3.00 7.82 26.31
N LEU A 241 2.93 8.90 25.53
CA LEU A 241 4.10 9.45 24.87
C LEU A 241 5.07 10.06 25.90
N ALA A 242 4.55 10.86 26.83
CA ALA A 242 5.35 11.50 27.89
C ALA A 242 6.02 10.49 28.82
N THR A 243 5.39 9.33 29.05
CA THR A 243 5.94 8.24 29.87
C THR A 243 6.84 7.29 29.08
N GLY A 244 7.07 7.53 27.79
CA GLY A 244 7.91 6.68 26.95
C GLY A 244 7.29 5.31 26.58
N LYS A 245 6.01 5.08 26.91
CA LYS A 245 5.32 3.81 26.59
C LYS A 245 5.32 3.52 25.08
N ALA A 246 5.24 4.57 24.26
CA ALA A 246 5.35 4.46 22.80
C ALA A 246 6.69 3.85 22.36
N MET A 247 7.79 4.29 22.98
CA MET A 247 9.15 3.86 22.65
C MET A 247 9.39 2.42 23.09
N LEU A 248 8.89 2.03 24.27
CA LEU A 248 8.96 0.64 24.76
C LEU A 248 8.22 -0.33 23.86
N MET A 249 7.00 0.03 23.46
CA MET A 249 6.23 -0.75 22.50
C MET A 249 7.00 -0.86 21.18
N GLN A 250 7.45 0.27 20.63
CA GLN A 250 8.19 0.29 19.36
C GLN A 250 9.44 -0.61 19.40
N SER A 251 10.25 -0.53 20.47
CA SER A 251 11.44 -1.36 20.67
C SER A 251 11.10 -2.86 20.64
N SER A 252 10.02 -3.27 21.32
CA SER A 252 9.54 -4.65 21.33
C SER A 252 9.15 -5.13 19.92
N TYR A 253 8.42 -4.32 19.15
CA TYR A 253 8.04 -4.66 17.78
C TYR A 253 9.24 -4.72 16.83
N MET A 254 10.16 -3.78 16.95
CA MET A 254 11.41 -3.79 16.18
C MET A 254 12.24 -5.04 16.42
N GLY A 255 12.29 -5.53 17.67
CA GLY A 255 12.96 -6.80 18.00
C GLY A 255 12.34 -7.99 17.24
N ALA A 256 11.02 -8.02 17.08
CA ALA A 256 10.33 -9.03 16.29
C ALA A 256 10.63 -8.91 14.79
N HIS A 257 10.52 -7.70 14.23
CA HIS A 257 10.80 -7.47 12.80
C HIS A 257 12.28 -7.63 12.44
N GLN A 258 13.21 -7.47 13.39
CA GLN A 258 14.63 -7.76 13.17
C GLN A 258 14.84 -9.23 12.77
N ASN A 259 14.04 -10.16 13.32
CA ASN A 259 14.10 -11.57 12.92
C ASN A 259 13.53 -11.80 11.52
N GLU A 260 12.51 -11.05 11.12
CA GLU A 260 11.98 -11.10 9.76
C GLU A 260 12.97 -10.50 8.76
N PHE A 261 13.63 -9.39 9.13
CA PHE A 261 14.70 -8.78 8.35
C PHE A 261 15.85 -9.77 8.11
N LYS A 262 16.28 -10.51 9.13
CA LYS A 262 17.30 -11.57 8.98
C LYS A 262 16.89 -12.62 7.94
N LYS A 263 15.61 -13.02 7.89
CA LYS A 263 15.12 -13.95 6.84
C LYS A 263 15.22 -13.33 5.45
N CYS A 264 14.85 -12.07 5.30
CA CYS A 264 14.96 -11.34 4.03
C CYS A 264 16.41 -11.20 3.57
N LEU A 265 17.33 -11.01 4.52
CA LEU A 265 18.76 -10.89 4.28
C LEU A 265 19.39 -12.21 3.78
N ILE A 266 18.89 -13.36 4.24
CA ILE A 266 19.34 -14.68 3.74
C ILE A 266 19.06 -14.81 2.25
N SER A 267 17.88 -14.36 1.80
CA SER A 267 17.49 -14.37 0.39
C SER A 267 18.21 -13.33 -0.48
N ALA A 268 18.80 -12.31 0.14
CA ALA A 268 19.56 -11.28 -0.57
C ALA A 268 20.90 -11.83 -1.09
N PRO A 269 21.38 -11.39 -2.28
CA PRO A 269 22.71 -11.72 -2.77
C PRO A 269 23.79 -11.36 -1.75
N ALA A 270 24.77 -12.25 -1.56
CA ALA A 270 25.80 -12.10 -0.52
C ALA A 270 26.54 -10.76 -0.63
N ALA A 271 26.85 -10.31 -1.85
CA ALA A 271 27.53 -9.05 -2.13
C ALA A 271 26.76 -7.81 -1.65
N ASN A 272 25.43 -7.88 -1.52
CA ASN A 272 24.58 -6.76 -1.13
C ASN A 272 24.14 -6.80 0.34
N ARG A 273 24.46 -7.87 1.10
CA ARG A 273 23.97 -8.03 2.47
C ARG A 273 24.43 -6.91 3.40
N THR A 274 25.69 -6.50 3.31
CA THR A 274 26.24 -5.39 4.11
C THR A 274 25.50 -4.08 3.84
N GLU A 275 25.12 -3.84 2.60
CA GLU A 275 24.34 -2.66 2.21
C GLU A 275 22.95 -2.69 2.83
N PHE A 276 22.26 -3.84 2.80
CA PHE A 276 20.97 -4.01 3.46
C PHE A 276 21.02 -3.82 4.97
N ILE A 277 22.05 -4.38 5.63
CA ILE A 277 22.26 -4.20 7.07
C ILE A 277 22.41 -2.71 7.38
N GLY A 278 23.33 -2.03 6.68
CA GLY A 278 23.54 -0.59 6.90
C GLY A 278 22.31 0.25 6.55
N ALA A 279 21.53 -0.15 5.55
CA ALA A 279 20.27 0.50 5.20
C ALA A 279 19.21 0.33 6.29
N TRP A 280 19.05 -0.88 6.82
CA TRP A 280 18.17 -1.17 7.95
C TRP A 280 18.58 -0.36 9.18
N GLU A 281 19.84 -0.39 9.57
CA GLU A 281 20.37 0.35 10.72
C GLU A 281 20.17 1.87 10.59
N ARG A 282 20.47 2.44 9.41
CA ARG A 282 20.22 3.87 9.15
C ARG A 282 18.73 4.19 9.19
N ALA A 283 17.90 3.33 8.63
CA ALA A 283 16.45 3.51 8.60
C ALA A 283 15.86 3.51 10.01
N THR A 284 16.18 2.49 10.80
CA THR A 284 15.69 2.35 12.17
C THR A 284 16.23 3.44 13.08
N SER A 285 17.52 3.80 12.95
CA SER A 285 18.11 4.92 13.69
C SER A 285 17.43 6.25 13.37
N ARG A 286 17.07 6.51 12.10
CA ARG A 286 16.35 7.74 11.72
C ARG A 286 14.91 7.76 12.18
N LEU A 287 14.22 6.62 12.09
CA LEU A 287 12.81 6.53 12.46
C LEU A 287 12.61 6.58 13.98
N PHE A 288 13.54 6.03 14.75
CA PHE A 288 13.32 5.75 16.17
C PHE A 288 14.42 6.27 17.11
N GLY A 289 15.50 6.85 16.58
CA GLY A 289 16.66 7.28 17.35
C GLY A 289 17.55 6.11 17.80
N CYS A 290 18.57 6.42 18.61
CA CYS A 290 19.32 5.40 19.34
C CYS A 290 18.48 4.98 20.56
N LEU A 291 17.65 3.97 20.40
CA LEU A 291 17.02 3.30 21.54
C LEU A 291 18.10 2.40 22.17
N GLU A 292 18.78 2.93 23.20
CA GLU A 292 19.69 2.15 24.05
C GLU A 292 18.93 1.21 25.00
#